data_AF-A0AAD1WB16-F1
#
_entry.id   AF-A0AAD1WB16-F1
#
_cell.length_a   1.000
_cell.length_b   1.000
_cell.length_c   1.000
_cell.angle_alpha   90.00
_cell.angle_beta   90.00
_cell.angle_gamma   90.00
#
_symmetry.space_group_name_H-M   'P 1'
#
loop_
_entity.id
_entity.type
_entity.pdbx_description
1 polymer ?
#
loop_
_entity_poly.entity_id
_entity_poly.type
_entity_poly.pdbx_seq_one_letter_code
_entity_poly.pdbx_strand_id
1 'polypeptide(L)'
;MEYSTISVNFLDTAVTCNNGTIHTPVYRKPTDRCSYLHSPSFHPSHTKQGIIYSQATRYHRICSDPNDHNSHLNVLSQSMRQKDYKPKTITKQINSAVKTPHMRLLQYREKKISTRVPLVVTYNPVLEEIMKIRPTTNINRR
;
A
#
# COMPACT_ATOMS: atom_id res chain seq x y z
N MET A 1 -9.86 28.94 -9.89
CA MET A 1 -9.27 27.67 -10.35
C MET A 1 -7.82 27.97 -10.70
N GLU A 2 -6.86 27.36 -10.02
CA GLU A 2 -5.46 27.41 -10.46
C GLU A 2 -5.31 26.51 -11.68
N TYR A 3 -4.91 27.08 -12.81
CA TYR A 3 -4.54 26.31 -14.00
C TYR A 3 -3.06 26.51 -14.25
N SER A 4 -2.33 25.40 -14.41
CA SER A 4 -0.94 25.41 -14.86
C SER A 4 -0.88 24.67 -16.18
N THR A 5 -0.13 25.21 -17.13
CA THR A 5 0.10 24.59 -18.45
C THR A 5 1.09 23.43 -18.37
N ILE A 6 1.77 23.26 -17.23
CA ILE A 6 2.91 22.35 -17.07
C ILE A 6 2.61 21.24 -16.05
N SER A 7 1.71 21.49 -15.09
CA SER A 7 1.45 20.56 -13.97
C SER A 7 -0.02 20.53 -13.57
N VAL A 8 -0.54 19.33 -13.32
CA VAL A 8 -1.88 19.13 -12.76
C VAL A 8 -1.86 18.06 -11.67
N ASN A 9 -2.51 18.35 -10.55
CA ASN A 9 -2.65 17.41 -9.43
C ASN A 9 -3.99 16.67 -9.52
N PHE A 10 -3.96 15.35 -9.47
CA PHE A 10 -5.15 14.51 -9.42
C PHE A 10 -4.96 13.34 -8.46
N LEU A 11 -5.83 13.24 -7.46
CA LEU A 11 -5.75 12.26 -6.38
C LEU A 11 -4.36 12.27 -5.72
N ASP A 12 -3.65 11.14 -5.80
CA ASP A 12 -2.32 10.88 -5.24
C ASP A 12 -1.18 11.04 -6.26
N THR A 13 -1.46 11.62 -7.42
CA THR A 13 -0.49 11.82 -8.52
C THR A 13 -0.45 13.29 -8.94
N ALA A 14 0.75 13.81 -9.15
CA ALA A 14 0.98 15.05 -9.89
C ALA A 14 1.46 14.66 -11.29
N VAL A 15 0.81 15.16 -12.33
CA VAL A 15 1.22 14.94 -13.72
C VAL A 15 1.94 16.19 -14.18
N THR A 16 3.22 16.06 -14.49
CA THR A 16 4.05 17.17 -15.00
C THR A 16 4.54 16.87 -16.41
N CYS A 17 4.60 17.89 -17.26
CA CYS A 17 5.13 17.77 -18.62
C CYS A 17 6.40 18.61 -18.75
N ASN A 18 7.56 17.94 -18.83
CA ASN A 18 8.85 18.58 -19.00
C ASN A 18 9.39 18.22 -20.39
N ASN A 19 9.57 19.21 -21.26
CA ASN A 19 10.12 19.04 -22.62
C ASN A 19 9.42 17.94 -23.44
N GLY A 20 8.09 17.83 -23.32
CA GLY A 20 7.29 16.83 -24.02
C GLY A 20 7.28 15.43 -23.38
N THR A 21 7.98 15.24 -22.25
CA THR A 21 7.96 14.00 -21.47
C THR A 21 7.08 14.14 -20.24
N ILE A 22 6.20 13.17 -20.02
CA ILE A 22 5.29 13.14 -18.88
C ILE A 22 6.00 12.48 -17.69
N HIS A 23 5.99 13.17 -16.56
CA HIS A 23 6.41 12.62 -15.27
C HIS A 23 5.22 12.55 -14.31
N THR A 24 5.23 11.53 -13.47
CA THR A 24 4.14 11.26 -12.51
C THR A 24 4.67 11.13 -11.08
N PRO A 25 5.17 12.20 -10.46
CA PRO A 25 5.49 12.17 -9.04
C PRO A 25 4.25 11.95 -8.17
N VAL A 26 4.49 11.46 -6.95
CA VAL A 26 3.41 11.26 -5.97
C VAL A 26 3.02 12.61 -5.40
N TYR A 27 1.74 12.95 -5.49
CA TYR A 27 1.21 14.15 -4.89
C TYR A 27 0.67 13.87 -3.49
N ARG A 28 1.03 14.72 -2.53
CA ARG A 28 0.42 14.77 -1.20
C ARG A 28 -0.22 16.12 -0.99
N LYS A 29 -1.46 16.11 -0.52
CA LYS A 29 -2.15 17.36 -0.16
C LYS A 29 -1.39 18.03 1.01
N PRO A 30 -1.29 19.37 1.03
CA PRO A 30 -0.65 20.10 2.13
C PRO A 30 -1.23 19.79 3.52
N THR A 31 -2.50 19.36 3.57
CA THR A 31 -3.22 19.01 4.79
C THR A 31 -3.06 17.55 5.22
N ASP A 32 -2.40 16.70 4.41
CA ASP A 32 -2.22 15.28 4.72
C ASP A 32 -1.18 15.10 5.83
N ARG A 33 -1.65 14.65 7.01
CA ARG A 33 -0.80 14.36 8.17
C ARG A 33 -0.05 13.02 8.08
N CYS A 34 -0.28 12.23 7.04
CA CYS A 34 0.30 10.89 6.88
C CYS A 34 0.10 10.03 8.15
N SER A 35 -1.12 10.00 8.69
CA SER A 35 -1.41 9.32 9.95
C SER A 35 -1.47 7.80 9.78
N TYR A 36 -0.30 7.16 9.83
CA TYR A 36 -0.20 5.70 9.86
C TYR A 36 -0.49 5.14 11.25
N LEU A 37 -0.98 3.91 11.25
CA LEU A 37 -1.25 3.15 12.46
C LEU A 37 0.04 2.86 13.23
N HIS A 38 0.05 3.07 14.54
CA HIS A 38 1.18 2.73 15.41
C HIS A 38 1.41 1.22 15.48
N SER A 39 2.68 0.78 15.52
CA SER A 39 3.03 -0.63 15.65
C SER A 39 2.42 -1.33 16.87
N PRO A 40 2.38 -0.75 18.09
CA PRO A 40 1.77 -1.37 19.27
C PRO A 40 0.23 -1.36 19.31
N SER A 41 -0.44 -0.73 18.34
CA SER A 41 -1.92 -0.66 18.32
C SER A 41 -2.58 -2.04 18.23
N PHE A 42 -3.86 -2.16 18.60
CA PHE A 42 -4.59 -3.43 18.65
C PHE A 42 -5.14 -3.87 17.29
N HIS A 43 -4.24 -4.15 16.34
CA HIS A 43 -4.58 -4.62 14.99
C HIS A 43 -3.75 -5.83 14.59
N PRO A 44 -4.25 -6.65 13.64
CA PRO A 44 -3.51 -7.80 13.14
C PRO A 44 -2.13 -7.40 12.59
N SER A 45 -1.15 -8.28 12.78
CA SER A 45 0.21 -8.08 12.28
C SER A 45 0.26 -7.90 10.76
N HIS A 46 -0.54 -8.68 10.03
CA HIS A 46 -0.60 -8.60 8.57
C HIS A 46 -1.18 -7.27 8.09
N THR A 47 -2.13 -6.67 8.81
CA THR A 47 -2.70 -5.36 8.47
C THR A 47 -1.64 -4.27 8.58
N LYS A 48 -0.90 -4.26 9.70
CA LYS A 48 0.19 -3.30 9.95
C LYS A 48 1.32 -3.43 8.92
N GLN A 49 1.74 -4.65 8.61
CA GLN A 49 2.74 -4.91 7.58
C GLN A 49 2.23 -4.55 6.19
N GLY A 50 0.95 -4.84 5.92
CA GLY A 50 0.27 -4.53 4.67
C GLY A 50 0.23 -3.04 4.36
N ILE A 51 0.17 -2.17 5.37
CA ILE A 51 0.28 -0.70 5.18
C ILE A 51 1.63 -0.34 4.55
N ILE A 52 2.75 -0.86 5.07
CA ILE A 52 4.08 -0.54 4.53
C ILE A 52 4.21 -1.06 3.08
N TYR A 53 3.81 -2.31 2.87
CA TYR A 53 3.87 -2.96 1.56
C TYR A 53 3.01 -2.22 0.52
N SER A 54 1.77 -1.89 0.86
CA SER A 54 0.85 -1.23 -0.06
C SER A 54 1.31 0.18 -0.40
N GLN A 55 1.85 0.93 0.57
CA GLN A 55 2.37 2.27 0.33
C GLN A 55 3.61 2.25 -0.56
N ALA A 56 4.55 1.32 -0.33
CA ALA A 56 5.72 1.14 -1.20
C ALA A 56 5.30 0.73 -2.63
N THR A 57 4.36 -0.20 -2.75
CA THR A 57 3.81 -0.65 -4.05
C THR A 57 3.11 0.49 -4.80
N ARG A 58 2.46 1.40 -4.07
CA ARG A 58 1.81 2.59 -4.65
C ARG A 58 2.84 3.57 -5.21
N TYR A 59 3.89 3.90 -4.47
CA TYR A 59 4.96 4.75 -5.01
C TYR A 59 5.64 4.11 -6.21
N HIS A 60 5.89 2.81 -6.15
CA HIS A 60 6.44 2.06 -7.27
C HIS A 60 5.50 2.04 -8.49
N ARG A 61 4.18 2.29 -8.35
CA ARG A 61 3.27 2.40 -9.51
C ARG A 61 3.21 3.80 -10.08
N ILE A 62 3.21 4.80 -9.19
CA ILE A 62 2.99 6.21 -9.55
C ILE A 62 4.27 6.81 -10.10
N CYS A 63 5.40 6.70 -9.39
CA CYS A 63 6.64 7.36 -9.78
C CYS A 63 7.19 6.80 -11.09
N SER A 64 7.40 7.70 -12.06
CA SER A 64 8.13 7.40 -13.29
C SER A 64 9.65 7.59 -13.15
N ASP A 65 10.09 8.52 -12.29
CA ASP A 65 11.51 8.76 -11.99
C ASP A 65 11.99 7.90 -10.79
N PRO A 66 13.06 7.12 -10.93
CA PRO A 66 13.69 6.37 -9.84
C PRO A 66 14.13 7.24 -8.64
N ASN A 67 14.55 8.49 -8.86
CA ASN A 67 15.01 9.38 -7.80
C ASN A 67 13.85 9.80 -6.88
N ASP A 68 12.74 10.22 -7.49
CA ASP A 68 11.50 10.54 -6.77
C ASP A 68 10.99 9.32 -6.00
N HIS A 69 11.00 8.16 -6.64
CA HIS A 69 10.61 6.91 -6.02
C HIS A 69 11.44 6.62 -4.75
N ASN A 70 12.77 6.71 -4.85
CA ASN A 70 13.67 6.48 -3.71
C ASN A 70 13.46 7.52 -2.59
N SER A 71 13.25 8.78 -2.96
CA SER A 71 12.91 9.85 -2.01
C SER A 71 11.63 9.52 -1.22
N HIS A 72 10.57 9.09 -1.89
CA HIS A 72 9.32 8.69 -1.23
C HIS A 72 9.46 7.44 -0.35
N LEU A 73 10.29 6.46 -0.74
CA LEU A 73 10.59 5.29 0.10
C LEU A 73 11.36 5.67 1.36
N ASN A 74 12.27 6.65 1.27
CA ASN A 74 12.99 7.17 2.44
C ASN A 74 12.05 7.88 3.41
N VAL A 75 11.18 8.76 2.89
CA VAL A 75 10.16 9.44 3.71
C VAL A 75 9.23 8.41 4.37
N LEU A 76 8.78 7.40 3.64
CA LEU A 76 7.96 6.31 4.19
C LEU A 76 8.68 5.57 5.32
N SER A 77 9.96 5.25 5.12
CA SER A 77 10.77 4.56 6.12
C SER A 77 10.88 5.39 7.40
N GLN A 78 11.10 6.69 7.28
CA GLN A 78 11.15 7.61 8.41
C GLN A 78 9.80 7.71 9.12
N SER A 79 8.69 7.88 8.39
CA SER A 79 7.35 7.93 8.99
C SER A 79 7.00 6.64 9.73
N MET A 80 7.39 5.47 9.20
CA MET A 80 7.14 4.19 9.87
C MET A 80 8.00 4.01 11.12
N ARG A 81 9.24 4.52 11.14
CA ARG A 81 10.07 4.54 12.36
C ARG A 81 9.42 5.38 13.46
N GLN A 82 8.85 6.55 13.11
CA GLN A 82 8.11 7.41 14.05
C GLN A 82 6.83 6.74 14.61
N LYS A 83 6.36 5.66 13.98
CA LYS A 83 5.22 4.86 14.42
C LYS A 83 5.63 3.55 15.10
N ASP A 84 6.86 3.48 15.59
CA ASP A 84 7.44 2.36 16.36
C ASP A 84 7.57 1.04 15.58
N TYR A 85 7.61 1.11 14.25
CA TYR A 85 7.89 -0.09 13.46
C TYR A 85 9.36 -0.45 13.50
N LYS A 86 9.65 -1.74 13.74
CA LYS A 86 11.02 -2.28 13.73
C LYS A 86 11.67 -2.09 12.35
N PRO A 87 12.92 -1.60 12.27
CA PRO A 87 13.62 -1.38 10.99
C PRO A 87 13.63 -2.60 10.07
N LYS A 88 13.85 -3.80 10.64
CA LYS A 88 13.81 -5.08 9.90
C LYS A 88 12.47 -5.29 9.18
N THR A 89 11.35 -4.96 9.82
CA THR A 89 10.01 -5.08 9.23
C THR A 89 9.82 -4.09 8.10
N ILE A 90 10.24 -2.84 8.30
CA ILE A 90 10.14 -1.78 7.29
C ILE A 90 10.89 -2.19 6.02
N THR A 91 12.18 -2.51 6.15
CA THR A 91 13.04 -2.93 5.03
C THR A 91 12.50 -4.19 4.35
N LYS A 92 12.04 -5.18 5.11
CA LYS A 92 11.46 -6.40 4.54
C LYS A 92 10.25 -6.09 3.66
N GLN A 93 9.33 -5.24 4.12
CA GLN A 93 8.10 -4.94 3.36
C GLN A 93 8.38 -4.05 2.15
N ILE A 94 9.27 -3.06 2.28
CA ILE A 94 9.72 -2.23 1.14
C ILE A 94 10.39 -3.10 0.08
N ASN A 95 11.36 -3.94 0.46
CA ASN A 95 12.05 -4.82 -0.48
C ASN A 95 11.07 -5.80 -1.15
N SER A 96 10.07 -6.28 -0.41
CA SER A 96 9.05 -7.17 -0.99
C SER A 96 8.17 -6.47 -2.01
N ALA A 97 7.89 -5.17 -1.85
CA ALA A 97 7.17 -4.38 -2.84
C ALA A 97 8.01 -4.13 -4.09
N VAL A 98 9.27 -3.70 -3.92
CA VAL A 98 10.19 -3.36 -5.01
C VAL A 98 10.62 -4.58 -5.84
N LYS A 99 10.52 -5.80 -5.28
CA LYS A 99 10.77 -7.04 -6.03
C LYS A 99 9.86 -7.23 -7.25
N THR A 100 8.67 -6.64 -7.24
CA THR A 100 7.74 -6.80 -8.37
C THR A 100 8.08 -5.77 -9.45
N PRO A 101 8.37 -6.19 -10.70
CA PRO A 101 8.69 -5.25 -11.77
C PRO A 101 7.56 -4.24 -12.01
N HIS A 102 7.92 -2.99 -12.31
CA HIS A 102 6.99 -1.88 -12.54
C HIS A 102 5.89 -2.25 -13.54
N MET A 103 6.29 -2.80 -14.70
CA MET A 103 5.38 -3.23 -15.76
C MET A 103 4.32 -4.23 -15.27
N ARG A 104 4.67 -5.13 -14.34
CA ARG A 104 3.73 -6.11 -13.79
C ARG A 104 2.72 -5.48 -12.83
N LEU A 105 3.07 -4.37 -12.20
CA LEU A 105 2.18 -3.64 -11.29
C LEU A 105 1.15 -2.78 -12.03
N LEU A 106 1.45 -2.37 -13.26
CA LEU A 106 0.56 -1.61 -14.14
C LEU A 106 -0.44 -2.49 -14.91
N GLN A 107 -0.15 -3.78 -15.04
CA GLN A 107 -1.06 -4.72 -15.71
C GLN A 107 -2.34 -4.90 -14.90
N TYR A 108 -3.48 -4.80 -15.60
CA TYR A 108 -4.77 -5.18 -15.04
C TYR A 108 -4.75 -6.66 -14.64
N ARG A 109 -5.37 -6.95 -13.49
CA ARG A 109 -5.55 -8.32 -13.01
C ARG A 109 -7.02 -8.57 -12.81
N GLU A 110 -7.53 -9.59 -13.48
CA GLU A 110 -8.90 -10.05 -13.28
C GLU A 110 -9.10 -10.51 -11.84
N LYS A 111 -10.15 -9.98 -11.22
CA LYS A 111 -10.52 -10.34 -9.87
C LYS A 111 -11.22 -11.69 -9.90
N LYS A 112 -10.64 -12.69 -9.26
CA LYS A 112 -11.29 -13.99 -9.05
C LYS A 112 -12.52 -13.80 -8.16
N ILE A 113 -13.70 -14.12 -8.69
CA ILE A 113 -14.95 -14.13 -7.93
C ILE A 113 -14.95 -15.39 -7.05
N SER A 114 -15.18 -15.22 -5.74
CA SER A 114 -15.30 -16.34 -4.81
C SER A 114 -16.76 -16.51 -4.40
N THR A 115 -17.25 -17.76 -4.41
CA THR A 115 -18.57 -18.14 -3.89
C THR A 115 -18.57 -18.37 -2.38
N ARG A 116 -17.43 -18.20 -1.71
CA ARG A 116 -17.29 -18.44 -0.27
C ARG A 116 -17.95 -17.31 0.51
N VAL A 117 -18.79 -17.67 1.50
CA VAL A 117 -19.34 -16.72 2.46
C VAL A 117 -18.25 -16.38 3.50
N PRO A 118 -17.86 -15.11 3.65
CA PRO A 118 -16.87 -14.72 4.66
C PRO A 118 -17.52 -14.65 6.05
N LEU A 119 -16.84 -15.18 7.07
CA LEU A 119 -17.13 -14.87 8.47
C LEU A 119 -16.35 -13.60 8.85
N VAL A 120 -17.05 -12.54 9.23
CA VAL A 120 -16.45 -11.26 9.63
C VAL A 120 -16.61 -11.10 11.13
N VAL A 121 -15.50 -10.96 11.84
CA VAL A 121 -15.44 -10.73 13.28
C VAL A 121 -14.49 -9.58 13.60
N THR A 122 -14.74 -8.88 14.70
CA THR A 122 -13.81 -7.86 15.21
C THR A 122 -12.50 -8.53 15.61
N TYR A 123 -11.37 -7.90 15.27
CA TYR A 123 -10.06 -8.43 15.65
C TYR A 123 -9.91 -8.48 17.17
N ASN A 124 -9.57 -9.66 17.67
CA ASN A 124 -9.17 -9.88 19.05
C ASN A 124 -8.07 -10.96 19.03
N PRO A 125 -6.86 -10.70 19.58
CA PRO A 125 -5.77 -11.67 19.69
C PRO A 125 -6.19 -12.98 20.38
N VAL A 126 -7.17 -12.94 21.28
CA VAL A 126 -7.70 -14.15 21.94
C VAL A 126 -8.43 -15.06 20.95
N LEU A 127 -8.95 -14.51 19.85
CA LEU A 127 -9.69 -15.23 18.81
C LEU A 127 -8.80 -15.63 17.63
N GLU A 128 -7.47 -15.64 17.78
CA GLU A 128 -6.55 -16.03 16.69
C GLU A 128 -6.85 -17.44 16.14
N GLU A 129 -7.31 -18.36 16.99
CA GLU A 129 -7.70 -19.70 16.54
C GLU A 129 -8.94 -19.69 15.66
N ILE A 130 -9.92 -18.84 15.94
CA ILE A 130 -11.11 -18.67 15.09
C ILE A 130 -10.71 -18.12 13.72
N MET A 131 -9.73 -17.21 13.68
CA MET A 131 -9.22 -16.66 12.42
C MET A 131 -8.49 -17.69 11.54
N LYS A 132 -8.03 -18.81 12.11
CA LYS A 132 -7.36 -19.90 11.39
C LYS A 132 -8.35 -20.92 10.80
N ILE A 133 -9.61 -20.91 11.23
CA ILE A 133 -10.64 -21.84 10.75
C ILE A 133 -10.85 -21.60 9.25
N ARG A 134 -10.44 -22.59 8.45
CA ARG A 134 -10.80 -22.64 7.03
C ARG A 134 -12.14 -23.36 6.93
N PRO A 135 -13.14 -22.81 6.22
CA PRO A 135 -14.35 -23.56 5.92
C PRO A 135 -13.96 -24.84 5.18
N THR A 136 -14.15 -25.98 5.83
CA THR A 136 -14.08 -27.30 5.21
C THR A 136 -15.25 -27.37 4.23
N THR A 137 -14.95 -27.44 2.93
CA THR A 137 -15.94 -27.80 1.93
C THR A 137 -16.33 -29.26 2.15
N ASN A 138 -17.31 -29.48 3.01
CA ASN A 138 -18.03 -30.75 3.10
C ASN A 138 -19.51 -30.46 3.26
N ILE A 139 -20.07 -29.80 2.24
CA ILE A 139 -21.52 -29.76 2.06
C ILE A 139 -21.81 -30.93 1.12
N ASN A 140 -22.12 -32.08 1.71
CA ASN A 140 -22.85 -33.13 1.03
C ASN A 140 -24.15 -32.51 0.52
N ARG A 141 -24.18 -32.15 -0.78
CA ARG A 141 -25.41 -31.84 -1.49
C ARG A 141 -26.19 -33.16 -1.56
N ARG A 142 -27.24 -33.26 -0.73
CA ARG A 142 -28.34 -34.19 -0.97
C ARG A 142 -29.09 -33.76 -2.22
#